data_AF-A0AAN5C8N1-F1
#
_entry.id   AF-A0AAN5C8N1-F1
#
_cell.length_a   1.000
_cell.length_b   1.000
_cell.length_c   1.000
_cell.angle_alpha   90.00
_cell.angle_beta   90.00
_cell.angle_gamma   90.00
#
_symmetry.space_group_name_H-M   'P 1'
#
loop_
_entity.id
_entity.type
_entity.pdbx_description
1 polymer ?
#
loop_
_entity_poly.entity_id
_entity_poly.type
_entity_poly.pdbx_seq_one_letter_code
_entity_poly.pdbx_strand_id
1 'polypeptide(L)'
;VFIGTTTTISLFSNCLLLYIIATTAADHIGSYRYLLAFFAVCDIFTTIGHAAIQPWMYAFSTGFFFFPRRSGIVLYGVSLDTPLCLAFIATYYQTFLVLAYHFVYRYKILTSGIGTSFTDHWSKACWILMAIVVNVLYIAGFVITVAIGMTPSNETRAFVPAEFRQLYRNDLTDLRTGFTVLAVRRPNKLTGDMQWSVESTISFLICMSLFTGTAGVIVFCIYQTNATIKSTETVLTTTTRRMHRQLFRALLLQTAVPCLFSYAPLSVVLATGAVTGLDLGAFGNVLFLTTAIFPSIDAFFVLFFIVKFRIAVIRLFRLPCRLDAMGSSVEQRGT
;
A
#
# COMPACT_ATOMS: atom_id res chain seq x y z
N VAL A 1 10.02 -19.80 4.91
CA VAL A 1 8.70 -20.38 4.56
C VAL A 1 7.68 -19.27 4.35
N PHE A 2 7.28 -18.53 5.40
CA PHE A 2 6.23 -17.49 5.32
C PHE A 2 6.36 -16.53 4.11
N ILE A 3 7.46 -15.78 3.99
CA ILE A 3 7.67 -14.87 2.84
C ILE A 3 7.64 -15.62 1.50
N GLY A 4 8.23 -16.81 1.42
CA GLY A 4 8.18 -17.61 0.19
C GLY A 4 6.75 -17.95 -0.20
N THR A 5 5.92 -18.37 0.76
CA THR A 5 4.52 -18.69 0.54
C THR A 5 3.70 -17.47 0.12
N THR A 6 3.81 -16.34 0.83
CA THR A 6 3.09 -15.11 0.47
C THR A 6 3.55 -14.59 -0.89
N THR A 7 4.85 -14.64 -1.19
CA THR A 7 5.37 -14.27 -2.51
C THR A 7 4.80 -15.14 -3.62
N THR A 8 4.83 -16.47 -3.49
CA THR A 8 4.30 -17.36 -4.52
C THR A 8 2.80 -17.12 -4.75
N ILE A 9 2.03 -16.98 -3.66
CA ILE A 9 0.59 -16.74 -3.75
C ILE A 9 0.30 -15.40 -4.41
N SER A 10 0.98 -14.32 -4.00
CA SER A 10 0.76 -12.99 -4.57
C SER A 10 1.18 -12.89 -6.03
N LEU A 11 2.32 -13.46 -6.42
CA LEU A 11 2.74 -13.49 -7.82
C LEU A 11 1.72 -14.26 -8.67
N PHE A 12 1.26 -15.42 -8.19
CA PHE A 12 0.24 -16.17 -8.89
C PHE A 12 -1.07 -15.39 -9.02
N SER A 13 -1.60 -14.84 -7.92
CA SER A 13 -2.91 -14.18 -7.91
C SER A 13 -2.91 -12.88 -8.72
N ASN A 14 -1.85 -12.07 -8.64
CA ASN A 14 -1.75 -10.83 -9.43
C ASN A 14 -1.50 -11.11 -10.92
N CYS A 15 -0.67 -12.10 -11.27
CA CYS A 15 -0.50 -12.51 -12.67
C CYS A 15 -1.81 -13.07 -13.26
N LEU A 16 -2.54 -13.87 -12.48
CA LEU A 16 -3.86 -14.36 -12.88
C LEU A 16 -4.85 -13.19 -13.05
N LEU A 17 -4.85 -12.22 -12.14
CA LEU A 17 -5.68 -11.02 -12.27
C LEU A 17 -5.36 -10.24 -13.55
N LEU A 18 -4.09 -10.01 -13.85
CA LEU A 18 -3.67 -9.35 -15.10
C LEU A 18 -4.12 -10.14 -16.34
N TYR A 19 -3.96 -11.46 -16.33
CA TYR A 19 -4.43 -12.32 -17.41
C TYR A 19 -5.96 -12.22 -17.61
N ILE A 20 -6.73 -12.27 -16.53
CA ILE A 20 -8.20 -12.19 -16.58
C ILE A 20 -8.66 -10.80 -17.04
N ILE A 21 -8.00 -9.72 -16.59
CA ILE A 21 -8.27 -8.36 -17.07
C ILE A 21 -8.01 -8.25 -18.57
N ALA A 22 -6.94 -8.87 -19.08
CA ALA A 22 -6.58 -8.82 -20.50
C ALA A 22 -7.52 -9.65 -21.39
N THR A 23 -8.03 -10.78 -20.89
CA THR A 23 -8.80 -11.74 -21.70
C THR A 23 -10.32 -11.61 -21.56
N THR A 24 -10.82 -10.91 -20.53
CA THR A 24 -12.26 -10.80 -20.26
C THR A 24 -12.84 -9.49 -20.79
N ALA A 25 -13.80 -9.58 -21.71
CA ALA A 25 -14.60 -8.43 -22.14
C ALA A 25 -15.53 -7.96 -20.99
N ALA A 26 -15.11 -6.91 -20.29
CA ALA A 26 -15.83 -6.34 -19.17
C ALA A 26 -16.23 -4.87 -19.45
N ASP A 27 -17.03 -4.66 -20.50
CA ASP A 27 -17.37 -3.31 -20.99
C ASP A 27 -18.03 -2.42 -19.93
N HIS A 28 -18.86 -3.00 -19.05
CA HIS A 28 -19.45 -2.33 -17.89
C HIS A 28 -18.44 -1.78 -16.85
N ILE A 29 -17.20 -2.25 -16.85
CA ILE A 29 -16.13 -1.78 -15.95
C ILE A 29 -15.42 -0.55 -16.55
N GLY A 30 -15.43 -0.40 -17.88
CA GLY A 30 -14.83 0.73 -18.58
C GLY A 30 -13.35 0.95 -18.21
N SER A 31 -12.95 2.21 -18.04
CA SER A 31 -11.56 2.59 -17.73
C SER A 31 -11.04 2.08 -16.37
N TYR A 32 -11.92 1.66 -15.45
CA TYR A 32 -11.53 1.14 -14.13
C TYR A 32 -10.62 -0.10 -14.23
N ARG A 33 -10.73 -0.87 -15.33
CA ARG A 33 -9.88 -2.05 -15.57
C ARG A 33 -8.39 -1.72 -15.62
N TYR A 34 -8.03 -0.56 -16.15
CA TYR A 34 -6.63 -0.13 -16.24
C TYR A 34 -6.08 0.23 -14.87
N LEU A 35 -6.93 0.78 -13.99
CA LEU A 35 -6.56 1.07 -12.62
C LEU A 35 -6.33 -0.22 -11.82
N LEU A 36 -7.21 -1.22 -11.98
CA LEU A 36 -7.01 -2.56 -11.39
C LEU A 36 -5.72 -3.24 -11.91
N ALA A 37 -5.43 -3.14 -13.20
CA ALA A 37 -4.18 -3.68 -13.77
C ALA A 37 -2.95 -2.96 -13.20
N PHE A 38 -2.99 -1.62 -13.10
CA PHE A 38 -1.91 -0.86 -12.50
C PHE A 38 -1.68 -1.24 -11.04
N PHE A 39 -2.74 -1.42 -10.25
CA PHE A 39 -2.65 -1.86 -8.87
C PHE A 39 -1.99 -3.24 -8.75
N ALA A 40 -2.42 -4.21 -9.58
CA ALA A 40 -1.82 -5.55 -9.61
C ALA A 40 -0.32 -5.53 -9.98
N VAL A 41 0.10 -4.63 -10.89
CA VAL A 41 1.52 -4.43 -11.21
C VAL A 41 2.30 -3.87 -10.01
N CYS A 42 1.73 -2.91 -9.28
CA CYS A 42 2.35 -2.36 -8.06
C CYS A 42 2.51 -3.44 -6.97
N ASP A 43 1.50 -4.30 -6.83
CA ASP A 43 1.50 -5.43 -5.88
C ASP A 43 2.59 -6.46 -6.23
N ILE A 44 2.80 -6.74 -7.52
CA ILE A 44 3.90 -7.59 -7.98
C ILE A 44 5.26 -6.98 -7.62
N PHE A 45 5.47 -5.68 -7.88
CA PHE A 45 6.72 -5.01 -7.52
C PHE A 45 6.98 -5.03 -6.01
N THR A 46 5.95 -4.74 -5.20
CA THR A 46 6.04 -4.79 -3.73
C THR A 46 6.37 -6.20 -3.24
N THR A 47 5.74 -7.21 -3.86
CA THR A 47 5.98 -8.63 -3.55
C THR A 47 7.40 -9.08 -3.90
N ILE A 48 7.92 -8.64 -5.04
CA ILE A 48 9.32 -8.87 -5.42
C ILE A 48 10.25 -8.19 -4.41
N GLY A 49 9.94 -6.97 -3.97
CA GLY A 49 10.66 -6.27 -2.91
C GLY A 49 10.72 -7.08 -1.61
N HIS A 50 9.59 -7.61 -1.14
CA HIS A 50 9.55 -8.48 0.04
C HIS A 50 10.40 -9.74 -0.14
N ALA A 51 10.37 -10.36 -1.32
CA ALA A 51 11.10 -11.57 -1.61
C ALA A 51 12.62 -11.34 -1.70
N ALA A 52 13.03 -10.25 -2.36
CA ALA A 52 14.43 -9.94 -2.63
C ALA A 52 15.14 -9.38 -1.39
N ILE A 53 14.51 -8.44 -0.69
CA ILE A 53 15.13 -7.72 0.43
C ILE A 53 14.92 -8.47 1.75
N GLN A 54 13.80 -9.19 1.87
CA GLN A 54 13.34 -9.82 3.12
C GLN A 54 13.52 -8.87 4.30
N PRO A 55 12.92 -7.68 4.25
CA PRO A 55 13.17 -6.65 5.23
C PRO A 55 12.77 -7.12 6.63
N TRP A 56 13.60 -6.77 7.60
CA TRP A 56 13.37 -6.93 9.02
C TRP A 56 13.18 -5.60 9.68
N MET A 57 12.42 -5.65 10.76
CA MET A 57 12.11 -4.48 11.56
C MET A 57 12.32 -4.78 13.04
N TYR A 58 12.94 -3.84 13.74
CA TYR A 58 13.08 -3.86 15.19
C TYR A 58 12.56 -2.54 15.75
N ALA A 59 11.48 -2.59 16.53
CA ALA A 59 10.80 -1.39 17.01
C ALA A 59 11.12 -1.17 18.50
N PHE A 60 11.74 -0.03 18.82
CA PHE A 60 12.18 0.34 20.16
C PHE A 60 11.42 1.59 20.67
N SER A 61 11.62 1.93 21.94
CA SER A 61 10.89 3.00 22.66
C SER A 61 10.98 4.41 22.07
N THR A 62 11.78 4.64 21.02
CA THR A 62 11.88 5.94 20.34
C THR A 62 11.82 5.84 18.82
N GLY A 63 11.44 4.66 18.28
CA GLY A 63 11.23 4.46 16.85
C GLY A 63 11.51 3.02 16.41
N PHE A 64 12.18 2.83 15.28
CA PHE A 64 12.47 1.50 14.75
C PHE A 64 13.69 1.49 13.80
N PHE A 65 14.34 0.33 13.70
CA PHE A 65 15.29 0.00 12.65
C PHE A 65 14.58 -0.79 11.56
N PHE A 66 14.88 -0.49 10.30
CA PHE A 66 14.40 -1.20 9.13
C PHE A 66 15.58 -1.54 8.22
N PHE A 67 15.80 -2.82 7.95
CA PHE A 67 17.04 -3.29 7.34
C PHE A 67 16.83 -4.58 6.56
N PRO A 68 17.65 -4.88 5.54
CA PRO A 68 17.57 -6.15 4.84
C PRO A 68 17.98 -7.30 5.76
N ARG A 69 17.32 -8.45 5.64
CA ARG A 69 17.74 -9.66 6.39
C ARG A 69 19.16 -10.09 6.06
N ARG A 70 19.55 -9.95 4.79
CA ARG A 70 20.92 -10.20 4.32
C ARG A 70 21.56 -8.86 4.00
N SER A 71 22.21 -8.28 4.99
CA SER A 71 23.00 -7.05 4.87
C SER A 71 24.41 -7.32 4.37
N GLY A 72 25.13 -6.25 4.07
CA GLY A 72 26.54 -6.30 3.67
C GLY A 72 26.73 -6.49 2.17
N ILE A 73 25.69 -6.23 1.37
CA ILE A 73 25.84 -6.14 -0.08
C ILE A 73 26.55 -4.82 -0.39
N VAL A 74 27.82 -4.91 -0.80
CA VAL A 74 28.66 -3.75 -1.13
C VAL A 74 28.97 -3.78 -2.62
N LEU A 75 28.64 -2.70 -3.33
CA LEU A 75 28.96 -2.52 -4.75
C LEU A 75 29.83 -1.26 -4.90
N TYR A 76 31.00 -1.40 -5.51
CA TYR A 76 32.00 -0.32 -5.65
C TYR A 76 32.34 0.40 -4.32
N GLY A 77 32.36 -0.35 -3.21
CA GLY A 77 32.65 0.22 -1.88
C GLY A 77 31.48 0.92 -1.20
N VAL A 78 30.30 0.96 -1.83
CA VAL A 78 29.08 1.56 -1.26
C VAL A 78 28.09 0.45 -0.86
N SER A 79 27.53 0.55 0.35
CA SER A 79 26.48 -0.38 0.81
C SER A 79 25.20 -0.17 0.00
N LEU A 80 24.66 -1.25 -0.56
CA LEU A 80 23.38 -1.25 -1.27
C LEU A 80 22.18 -1.42 -0.33
N ASP A 81 22.41 -1.73 0.95
CA ASP A 81 21.33 -2.06 1.88
C ASP A 81 20.38 -0.87 2.10
N THR A 82 20.89 0.35 2.29
CA THR A 82 20.05 1.56 2.45
C THR A 82 19.30 1.90 1.16
N PRO A 83 19.93 1.96 -0.03
CA PRO A 83 19.20 2.10 -1.29
C PRO A 83 18.10 1.06 -1.52
N LEU A 84 18.36 -0.21 -1.18
CA LEU A 84 17.36 -1.28 -1.26
C LEU A 84 16.18 -1.02 -0.33
N CYS A 85 16.44 -0.58 0.90
CA CYS A 85 15.37 -0.18 1.84
C CYS A 85 14.53 0.98 1.28
N LEU A 86 15.17 2.00 0.70
CA LEU A 86 14.47 3.13 0.08
C LEU A 86 13.64 2.69 -1.14
N ALA A 87 14.16 1.80 -1.97
CA ALA A 87 13.43 1.24 -3.10
C ALA A 87 12.21 0.43 -2.64
N PHE A 88 12.34 -0.35 -1.56
CA PHE A 88 11.21 -1.06 -0.96
C PHE A 88 10.13 -0.07 -0.49
N ILE A 89 10.52 0.96 0.27
CA ILE A 89 9.63 2.02 0.75
C ILE A 89 8.87 2.66 -0.42
N ALA A 90 9.56 2.97 -1.53
CA ALA A 90 8.93 3.53 -2.72
C ALA A 90 7.80 2.63 -3.27
N THR A 91 8.09 1.34 -3.47
CA THR A 91 7.09 0.38 -3.98
C THR A 91 5.93 0.17 -3.02
N TYR A 92 6.21 0.16 -1.72
CA TYR A 92 5.22 -0.12 -0.69
C TYR A 92 4.24 1.03 -0.50
N TYR A 93 4.72 2.27 -0.31
CA TYR A 93 3.83 3.42 -0.10
C TYR A 93 3.03 3.79 -1.34
N GLN A 94 3.52 3.46 -2.54
CA GLN A 94 2.76 3.64 -3.79
C GLN A 94 1.39 2.95 -3.73
N THR A 95 1.27 1.79 -3.08
CA THR A 95 0.00 1.04 -2.99
C THR A 95 -1.11 1.84 -2.31
N PHE A 96 -0.78 2.62 -1.27
CA PHE A 96 -1.73 3.49 -0.57
C PHE A 96 -2.28 4.60 -1.47
N LEU A 97 -1.42 5.19 -2.30
CA LEU A 97 -1.85 6.23 -3.22
C LEU A 97 -2.72 5.66 -4.34
N VAL A 98 -2.39 4.48 -4.88
CA VAL A 98 -3.22 3.85 -5.92
C VAL A 98 -4.59 3.49 -5.36
N LEU A 99 -4.67 3.00 -4.13
CA LEU A 99 -5.93 2.78 -3.43
C LEU A 99 -6.76 4.07 -3.32
N ALA A 100 -6.12 5.20 -3.00
CA ALA A 100 -6.79 6.51 -3.02
C ALA A 100 -7.33 6.87 -4.41
N TYR A 101 -6.59 6.57 -5.49
CA TYR A 101 -7.09 6.78 -6.85
C TYR A 101 -8.32 5.95 -7.18
N HIS A 102 -8.48 4.72 -6.63
CA HIS A 102 -9.71 3.95 -6.82
C HIS A 102 -10.93 4.68 -6.25
N PHE A 103 -10.80 5.32 -5.09
CA PHE A 103 -11.86 6.09 -4.47
C PHE A 103 -12.12 7.43 -5.17
N VAL A 104 -11.06 8.14 -5.56
CA VAL A 104 -11.19 9.40 -6.33
C VAL A 104 -11.88 9.14 -7.68
N TYR A 105 -11.45 8.09 -8.39
CA TYR A 105 -12.09 7.67 -9.65
C TYR A 105 -13.58 7.38 -9.43
N ARG A 106 -13.91 6.61 -8.37
CA ARG A 106 -15.30 6.25 -8.08
C ARG A 106 -16.15 7.48 -7.78
N TYR A 107 -15.63 8.38 -6.96
CA TYR A 107 -16.28 9.64 -6.62
C TYR A 107 -16.55 10.48 -7.88
N LYS A 108 -15.52 10.73 -8.70
CA LYS A 108 -15.66 11.56 -9.90
C LYS A 108 -16.64 10.98 -10.92
N ILE A 109 -16.67 9.67 -11.12
CA ILE A 109 -17.65 9.03 -12.03
C ILE A 109 -19.09 9.21 -11.53
N LEU A 110 -19.30 9.24 -10.22
CA LEU A 110 -20.64 9.45 -9.64
C LEU A 110 -21.06 10.92 -9.63
N THR A 111 -20.11 11.85 -9.54
CA THR A 111 -20.39 13.29 -9.52
C THR A 111 -20.23 13.98 -10.88
N SER A 112 -19.83 13.29 -11.94
CA SER A 112 -19.55 13.91 -13.26
C SER A 112 -20.75 14.56 -13.95
N GLY A 113 -21.95 14.49 -13.35
CA GLY A 113 -23.14 15.22 -13.79
C GLY A 113 -23.84 15.97 -12.65
N ILE A 114 -23.17 16.15 -11.51
CA ILE A 114 -23.72 16.78 -10.31
C ILE A 114 -22.78 17.90 -9.88
N GLY A 115 -23.19 19.14 -10.17
CA GLY A 115 -22.42 20.35 -9.89
C GLY A 115 -21.37 20.67 -10.96
N THR A 116 -20.58 21.71 -10.70
CA THR A 116 -19.48 22.13 -11.55
C THR A 116 -18.16 21.96 -10.81
N SER A 117 -17.25 21.18 -11.37
CA SER A 117 -15.89 21.02 -10.90
C SER A 117 -14.93 21.42 -12.02
N PHE A 118 -13.83 22.07 -11.65
CA PHE A 118 -12.80 22.47 -12.61
C PHE A 118 -12.25 21.30 -13.46
N THR A 119 -12.33 20.08 -12.93
CA THR A 119 -11.85 18.87 -13.61
C THR A 119 -12.88 18.21 -14.55
N ASP A 120 -14.09 18.75 -14.69
CA ASP A 120 -15.15 18.09 -15.46
C ASP A 120 -14.90 18.14 -16.98
N HIS A 121 -14.14 19.13 -17.45
CA HIS A 121 -13.72 19.26 -18.84
C HIS A 121 -12.40 18.53 -19.16
N TRP A 122 -11.82 17.82 -18.18
CA TRP A 122 -10.52 17.19 -18.38
C TRP A 122 -10.61 15.96 -19.27
N SER A 123 -9.74 15.92 -20.28
CA SER A 123 -9.56 14.72 -21.08
C SER A 123 -9.00 13.55 -20.24
N LYS A 124 -9.14 12.32 -20.73
CA LYS A 124 -8.52 11.14 -20.11
C LYS A 124 -7.00 11.30 -19.96
N ALA A 125 -6.34 11.95 -20.93
CA ALA A 125 -4.90 12.20 -20.89
C ALA A 125 -4.51 13.15 -19.75
N CYS A 126 -5.30 14.20 -19.48
CA CYS A 126 -5.06 15.11 -18.36
C CYS A 126 -5.15 14.38 -17.01
N TRP A 127 -6.14 13.49 -16.86
CA TRP A 127 -6.28 12.68 -15.65
C TRP A 127 -5.10 11.71 -15.45
N ILE A 128 -4.64 11.06 -16.51
CA ILE A 128 -3.49 10.15 -16.46
C ILE A 128 -2.21 10.93 -16.12
N LEU A 129 -1.98 12.08 -16.76
CA LEU A 129 -0.82 12.92 -16.49
C LEU A 129 -0.81 13.40 -15.04
N MET A 130 -1.95 13.87 -14.52
CA MET A 130 -2.07 14.28 -13.12
C MET A 130 -1.77 13.11 -12.18
N ALA A 131 -2.32 11.92 -12.45
CA ALA A 131 -2.06 10.74 -11.65
C ALA A 131 -0.57 10.36 -11.65
N ILE A 132 0.12 10.44 -12.79
CA ILE A 132 1.56 10.20 -12.87
C ILE A 132 2.34 11.25 -12.06
N VAL A 133 2.03 12.54 -12.22
CA VAL A 133 2.72 13.62 -11.50
C VAL A 133 2.54 13.47 -9.99
N VAL A 134 1.31 13.27 -9.52
CA VAL A 134 1.03 13.10 -8.08
C VAL A 134 1.70 11.81 -7.56
N ASN A 135 1.72 10.73 -8.34
CA ASN A 135 2.42 9.50 -7.97
C ASN A 135 3.93 9.71 -7.79
N VAL A 136 4.58 10.36 -8.77
CA VAL A 136 6.01 10.68 -8.69
C VAL A 136 6.31 11.58 -7.50
N LEU A 137 5.52 12.64 -7.29
CA LEU A 137 5.73 13.57 -6.17
C LEU A 137 5.52 12.90 -4.81
N TYR A 138 4.51 12.04 -4.69
CA TYR A 138 4.23 11.31 -3.46
C TYR A 138 5.34 10.33 -3.10
N ILE A 139 5.79 9.53 -4.07
CA ILE A 139 6.89 8.58 -3.88
C ILE A 139 8.19 9.32 -3.59
N ALA A 140 8.51 10.37 -4.36
CA ALA A 140 9.67 11.21 -4.13
C ALA A 140 9.63 11.84 -2.73
N GLY A 141 8.46 12.32 -2.29
CA GLY A 141 8.24 12.84 -0.94
C GLY A 141 8.65 11.84 0.14
N PHE A 142 8.17 10.59 0.06
CA PHE A 142 8.56 9.54 1.01
C PHE A 142 10.05 9.21 0.92
N VAL A 143 10.57 8.96 -0.28
CA VAL A 143 11.96 8.52 -0.47
C VAL A 143 12.94 9.59 -0.02
N ILE A 144 12.74 10.85 -0.43
CA ILE A 144 13.61 11.98 -0.06
C ILE A 144 13.56 12.21 1.45
N THR A 145 12.37 12.19 2.05
CA THR A 145 12.21 12.37 3.50
C THR A 145 12.97 11.31 4.29
N VAL A 146 12.83 10.03 3.91
CA VAL A 146 13.54 8.93 4.57
C VAL A 146 15.04 9.00 4.29
N ALA A 147 15.45 9.34 3.07
CA ALA A 147 16.85 9.48 2.69
C ALA A 147 17.58 10.58 3.49
N ILE A 148 16.89 11.69 3.80
CA ILE A 148 17.48 12.82 4.52
C ILE A 148 17.52 12.56 6.03
N GLY A 149 16.40 12.21 6.67
CA GLY A 149 16.34 12.20 8.13
C GLY A 149 16.22 10.83 8.81
N MET A 150 16.29 9.75 8.02
CA MET A 150 16.14 8.36 8.50
C MET A 150 17.20 7.42 7.96
N THR A 151 18.34 7.94 7.50
CA THR A 151 19.51 7.17 7.06
C THR A 151 20.49 6.93 8.22
N PRO A 152 21.39 5.93 8.11
CA PRO A 152 22.22 5.53 9.22
C PRO A 152 23.38 6.53 9.41
N SER A 153 23.53 7.04 10.63
CA SER A 153 24.65 7.87 11.08
C SER A 153 25.45 7.18 12.18
N ASN A 154 26.66 7.68 12.47
CA ASN A 154 27.49 7.17 13.57
C ASN A 154 26.75 7.21 14.91
N GLU A 155 25.86 8.18 15.12
CA GLU A 155 25.04 8.27 16.34
C GLU A 155 24.01 7.16 16.38
N THR A 156 23.34 6.90 15.25
CA THR A 156 22.30 5.87 15.19
C THR A 156 22.84 4.46 15.33
N ARG A 157 24.08 4.25 14.88
CA ARG A 157 24.81 3.00 15.04
C ARG A 157 25.26 2.76 16.47
N ALA A 158 25.67 3.83 17.17
CA ALA A 158 26.15 3.74 18.55
C ALA A 158 25.07 3.33 19.56
N PHE A 159 23.78 3.58 19.26
CA PHE A 159 22.68 3.17 20.15
C PHE A 159 22.02 1.83 19.77
N VAL A 160 22.49 1.13 18.73
CA VAL A 160 21.97 -0.20 18.38
C VAL A 160 22.12 -1.14 19.59
N PRO A 161 21.03 -1.78 20.06
CA PRO A 161 21.09 -2.67 21.23
C PRO A 161 22.09 -3.82 21.02
N ALA A 162 22.89 -4.16 22.04
CA ALA A 162 23.90 -5.23 21.93
C ALA A 162 23.29 -6.60 21.59
N GLU A 163 22.08 -6.86 22.10
CA GLU A 163 21.29 -8.06 21.82
C GLU A 163 20.84 -8.20 20.36
N PHE A 164 20.81 -7.08 19.61
CA PHE A 164 20.43 -7.06 18.21
C PHE A 164 21.30 -8.00 17.37
N ARG A 165 22.62 -8.02 17.62
CA ARG A 165 23.57 -8.88 16.90
C ARG A 165 23.28 -10.36 17.13
N GLN A 166 22.86 -10.73 18.32
CA GLN A 166 22.53 -12.12 18.67
C GLN A 166 21.20 -12.53 18.02
N LEU A 167 20.19 -11.65 18.07
CA LEU A 167 18.85 -11.91 17.57
C LEU A 167 18.78 -12.02 16.04
N TYR A 168 19.44 -11.10 15.34
CA TYR A 168 19.36 -10.98 13.89
C TYR A 168 20.59 -11.52 13.14
N ARG A 169 21.66 -11.91 13.86
CA ARG A 169 22.95 -12.31 13.24
C ARG A 169 23.46 -11.26 12.23
N ASN A 170 23.13 -10.00 12.48
CA ASN A 170 23.44 -8.86 11.65
C ASN A 170 24.02 -7.76 12.55
N ASP A 171 25.06 -7.10 12.07
CA ASP A 171 25.74 -6.04 12.79
C ASP A 171 25.44 -4.70 12.12
N LEU A 172 24.44 -3.98 12.65
CA LEU A 172 24.13 -2.62 12.20
C LEU A 172 25.18 -1.60 12.69
N THR A 173 26.10 -1.97 13.57
CA THR A 173 27.19 -1.07 13.98
C THR A 173 28.29 -0.97 12.93
N ASP A 174 28.42 -1.97 12.06
CA ASP A 174 29.38 -1.99 10.95
C ASP A 174 29.01 -0.96 9.87
N LEU A 175 29.95 -0.09 9.52
CA LEU A 175 29.84 0.93 8.47
C LEU A 175 29.46 0.36 7.10
N ARG A 176 29.77 -0.92 6.84
CA ARG A 176 29.43 -1.62 5.59
C ARG A 176 27.95 -2.03 5.50
N THR A 177 27.27 -2.12 6.65
CA THR A 177 25.86 -2.47 6.73
C THR A 177 25.02 -1.20 6.61
N GLY A 178 24.10 -1.16 5.65
CA GLY A 178 23.12 -0.08 5.53
C GLY A 178 21.76 -0.49 6.11
N PHE A 179 20.96 0.51 6.46
CA PHE A 179 19.60 0.38 6.97
C PHE A 179 18.87 1.72 6.85
N THR A 180 17.60 1.78 7.27
CA THR A 180 16.91 3.02 7.62
C THR A 180 16.48 2.96 9.09
N VAL A 181 16.40 4.12 9.73
CA VAL A 181 16.13 4.24 11.16
C VAL A 181 15.21 5.42 11.43
N LEU A 182 14.10 5.14 12.12
CA LEU A 182 13.38 6.17 12.84
C LEU A 182 13.88 6.21 14.27
N ALA A 183 14.43 7.33 14.71
CA ALA A 183 14.79 7.54 16.11
C ALA A 183 14.49 8.98 16.48
N VAL A 184 13.25 9.26 16.92
CA VAL A 184 12.80 10.62 17.25
C VAL A 184 13.50 11.17 18.49
N ARG A 185 13.94 10.28 19.39
CA ARG A 185 14.77 10.61 20.56
C ARG A 185 16.01 9.73 20.57
N ARG A 186 17.18 10.34 20.81
CA ARG A 186 18.50 9.70 20.80
C ARG A 186 19.32 10.16 22.01
N PRO A 187 20.20 9.32 22.59
CA PRO A 187 21.05 9.74 23.70
C PRO A 187 22.10 10.75 23.24
N ASN A 188 22.29 11.82 24.00
CA ASN A 188 23.38 12.77 23.77
C ASN A 188 24.72 12.11 24.12
N LYS A 189 25.71 12.25 23.23
CA LYS A 189 27.05 11.65 23.41
C LYS A 189 27.80 12.14 24.65
N LEU A 190 27.52 13.36 25.11
CA LEU A 190 28.23 14.01 26.21
C LEU A 190 27.50 13.86 27.55
N THR A 191 26.17 13.97 27.55
CA THR A 191 25.37 13.94 28.79
C THR A 191 24.65 12.62 29.04
N GLY A 192 24.50 11.77 28.01
CA GLY A 192 23.70 10.54 28.08
C GLY A 192 22.19 10.77 28.05
N ASP A 193 21.73 12.01 28.14
CA ASP A 193 20.30 12.33 28.16
C ASP A 193 19.63 12.11 26.80
N MET A 194 18.39 11.65 26.83
CA MET A 194 17.59 11.47 25.61
C MET A 194 17.14 12.82 25.05
N GLN A 195 17.65 13.17 23.88
CA GLN A 195 17.35 14.40 23.16
C GLN A 195 16.56 14.15 21.88
N TRP A 196 15.73 15.12 21.50
CA TRP A 196 14.96 15.05 20.26
C TRP A 196 15.87 15.22 19.04
N SER A 197 15.77 14.28 18.10
CA SER A 197 16.42 14.41 16.79
C SER A 197 15.51 15.23 15.88
N VAL A 198 15.92 16.45 15.55
CA VAL A 198 15.17 17.36 14.66
C VAL A 198 14.92 16.70 13.31
N GLU A 199 15.94 16.09 12.72
CA GLU A 199 15.87 15.43 11.40
C GLU A 199 14.86 14.27 11.36
N SER A 200 14.96 13.34 12.32
CA SER A 200 14.02 12.21 12.40
C SER A 200 12.61 12.65 12.78
N THR A 201 12.47 13.69 13.61
CA THR A 201 11.16 14.21 14.00
C THR A 201 10.45 14.89 12.82
N ILE A 202 11.15 15.75 12.07
CA ILE A 202 10.60 16.36 10.85
C ILE A 202 10.25 15.27 9.84
N SER A 203 11.13 14.28 9.66
CA SER A 203 10.88 13.18 8.71
C SER A 203 9.67 12.35 9.10
N PHE A 204 9.53 12.04 10.38
CA PHE A 204 8.34 11.37 10.92
C PHE A 204 7.07 12.16 10.66
N LEU A 205 7.06 13.47 10.93
CA LEU A 205 5.89 14.32 10.71
C LEU A 205 5.51 14.40 9.23
N ILE A 206 6.49 14.51 8.33
CA ILE A 206 6.23 14.50 6.88
C ILE A 206 5.65 13.14 6.44
N CYS A 207 6.27 12.02 6.83
CA CYS A 207 5.75 10.69 6.49
C CYS A 207 4.33 10.47 7.04
N MET A 208 4.08 10.88 8.29
CA MET A 208 2.75 10.80 8.91
C MET A 208 1.73 11.70 8.20
N SER A 209 2.10 12.91 7.79
CA SER A 209 1.21 13.82 7.06
C SER A 209 0.86 13.28 5.66
N LEU A 210 1.82 12.71 4.93
CA LEU A 210 1.57 12.07 3.64
C LEU A 210 0.67 10.83 3.79
N PHE A 211 0.94 10.01 4.80
CA PHE A 211 0.17 8.79 5.08
C PHE A 211 -1.28 9.14 5.51
N THR A 212 -1.43 10.01 6.51
CA THR A 212 -2.76 10.46 6.98
C THR A 212 -3.50 11.27 5.92
N GLY A 213 -2.80 12.05 5.09
CA GLY A 213 -3.38 12.76 3.96
C GLY A 213 -4.05 11.81 2.95
N THR A 214 -3.38 10.71 2.58
CA THR A 214 -4.00 9.69 1.70
C THR A 214 -5.21 9.02 2.34
N ALA A 215 -5.13 8.66 3.63
CA ALA A 215 -6.26 8.12 4.37
C ALA A 215 -7.44 9.12 4.42
N GLY A 216 -7.16 10.41 4.62
CA GLY A 216 -8.14 11.49 4.61
C GLY A 216 -8.85 11.63 3.27
N VAL A 217 -8.11 11.56 2.15
CA VAL A 217 -8.70 11.55 0.80
C VAL A 217 -9.63 10.35 0.60
N ILE A 218 -9.20 9.16 1.04
CA ILE A 218 -10.03 7.95 0.96
C ILE A 218 -11.33 8.13 1.75
N VAL A 219 -11.24 8.55 3.01
CA VAL A 219 -12.40 8.76 3.89
C VAL A 219 -13.34 9.83 3.32
N PHE A 220 -12.79 10.94 2.83
CA PHE A 220 -13.57 11.99 2.16
C PHE A 220 -14.32 11.45 0.95
N CYS A 221 -13.64 10.72 0.06
CA CYS A 221 -14.28 10.13 -1.12
C CYS A 221 -15.33 9.08 -0.75
N ILE A 222 -15.12 8.29 0.30
CA ILE A 222 -16.12 7.35 0.84
C ILE A 222 -17.36 8.09 1.31
N TYR A 223 -17.19 9.15 2.11
CA TYR A 223 -18.28 9.95 2.63
C TYR A 223 -19.09 10.58 1.48
N GLN A 224 -18.41 11.27 0.57
CA GLN A 224 -19.05 11.94 -0.55
C GLN A 224 -19.75 10.95 -1.48
N THR A 225 -19.10 9.83 -1.81
CA THR A 225 -19.72 8.78 -2.65
C THR A 225 -21.00 8.23 -2.02
N ASN A 226 -20.98 7.98 -0.71
CA ASN A 226 -22.16 7.53 0.03
C ASN A 226 -23.28 8.58 0.03
N ALA A 227 -22.94 9.85 0.23
CA ALA A 227 -23.89 10.96 0.19
C ALA A 227 -24.55 11.08 -1.20
N THR A 228 -23.76 11.05 -2.27
CA THR A 228 -24.25 11.12 -3.66
C THR A 228 -25.17 9.94 -4.00
N ILE A 229 -24.83 8.71 -3.61
CA ILE A 229 -25.68 7.53 -3.87
C ILE A 229 -27.04 7.61 -3.15
N LYS A 230 -27.08 8.24 -1.97
CA LYS A 230 -28.30 8.41 -1.17
C LYS A 230 -29.15 9.59 -1.63
N SER A 231 -28.56 10.61 -2.26
CA SER A 231 -29.29 11.80 -2.70
C SER A 231 -30.33 11.48 -3.78
N THR A 232 -31.52 12.05 -3.62
CA THR A 232 -32.64 11.98 -4.58
C THR A 232 -32.44 12.93 -5.76
N GLU A 233 -31.56 13.94 -5.63
CA GLU A 233 -31.28 14.96 -6.66
C GLU A 233 -30.43 14.44 -7.82
N THR A 234 -29.93 13.20 -7.73
CA THR A 234 -29.07 12.63 -8.76
C THR A 234 -29.89 12.12 -9.95
N VAL A 235 -29.57 12.61 -11.16
CA VAL A 235 -30.19 12.23 -12.45
C VAL A 235 -29.90 10.76 -12.84
N LEU A 236 -29.26 9.98 -11.96
CA LEU A 236 -28.96 8.58 -12.20
C LEU A 236 -30.23 7.72 -12.20
N THR A 237 -30.42 6.94 -13.26
CA THR A 237 -31.47 5.92 -13.31
C THR A 237 -31.33 4.92 -12.17
N THR A 238 -32.44 4.30 -11.77
CA THR A 238 -32.49 3.30 -10.68
C THR A 238 -31.53 2.13 -10.93
N THR A 239 -31.41 1.68 -12.17
CA THR A 239 -30.48 0.63 -12.61
C THR A 239 -29.03 1.05 -12.44
N THR A 240 -28.64 2.22 -12.95
CA THR A 240 -27.25 2.72 -12.86
C THR A 240 -26.86 2.99 -11.41
N ARG A 241 -27.77 3.52 -10.59
CA ARG A 241 -27.56 3.70 -9.14
C ARG A 241 -27.30 2.37 -8.42
N ARG A 242 -28.06 1.31 -8.75
CA ARG A 242 -27.86 -0.03 -8.17
C ARG A 242 -26.49 -0.59 -8.54
N MET A 243 -26.06 -0.43 -9.79
CA MET A 243 -24.74 -0.85 -10.25
C MET A 243 -23.61 -0.13 -9.51
N HIS A 244 -23.64 1.20 -9.42
CA HIS A 244 -22.61 1.95 -8.68
C HIS A 244 -22.57 1.59 -7.19
N ARG A 245 -23.74 1.33 -6.56
CA ARG A 245 -23.79 0.88 -5.17
C ARG A 245 -23.12 -0.48 -4.97
N GLN A 246 -23.31 -1.41 -5.91
CA GLN A 246 -22.65 -2.73 -5.86
C GLN A 246 -21.14 -2.58 -6.02
N LEU A 247 -20.68 -1.81 -7.00
CA LEU A 247 -19.25 -1.54 -7.23
C LEU A 247 -18.60 -0.78 -6.07
N PHE A 248 -19.33 0.13 -5.43
CA PHE A 248 -18.83 0.85 -4.25
C PHE A 248 -18.73 -0.06 -3.03
N ARG A 249 -19.72 -0.92 -2.78
CA ARG A 249 -19.63 -1.96 -1.73
C ARG A 249 -18.48 -2.92 -1.98
N ALA A 250 -18.25 -3.29 -3.24
CA ALA A 250 -17.08 -4.07 -3.65
C ALA A 250 -15.78 -3.39 -3.22
N LEU A 251 -15.66 -2.10 -3.57
CA LEU A 251 -14.48 -1.30 -3.29
C LEU A 251 -14.26 -1.13 -1.79
N LEU A 252 -15.30 -0.92 -0.99
CA LEU A 252 -15.18 -0.86 0.46
C LEU A 252 -14.68 -2.18 1.06
N LEU A 253 -15.20 -3.31 0.58
CA LEU A 253 -14.75 -4.63 1.03
C LEU A 253 -13.30 -4.90 0.60
N GLN A 254 -12.94 -4.54 -0.63
CA GLN A 254 -11.58 -4.64 -1.13
C GLN A 254 -10.62 -3.84 -0.24
N THR A 255 -10.96 -2.58 0.07
CA THR A 255 -10.17 -1.69 0.93
C THR A 255 -9.99 -2.21 2.36
N ALA A 256 -10.88 -3.07 2.86
CA ALA A 256 -10.69 -3.68 4.18
C ALA A 256 -9.39 -4.51 4.25
N VAL A 257 -8.99 -5.15 3.15
CA VAL A 257 -7.76 -5.97 3.08
C VAL A 257 -6.50 -5.15 3.33
N PRO A 258 -6.16 -4.11 2.53
CA PRO A 258 -5.01 -3.27 2.80
C PRO A 258 -5.15 -2.52 4.14
N CYS A 259 -6.36 -2.17 4.58
CA CYS A 259 -6.54 -1.56 5.89
C CYS A 259 -6.07 -2.47 7.04
N LEU A 260 -6.46 -3.75 7.02
CA LEU A 260 -6.14 -4.72 8.06
C LEU A 260 -4.70 -5.21 7.99
N PHE A 261 -4.20 -5.52 6.79
CA PHE A 261 -2.91 -6.16 6.62
C PHE A 261 -1.77 -5.18 6.35
N SER A 262 -2.04 -3.94 5.96
CA SER A 262 -1.01 -2.95 5.61
C SER A 262 -1.10 -1.68 6.46
N TYR A 263 -2.23 -0.94 6.44
CA TYR A 263 -2.36 0.31 7.20
C TYR A 263 -2.25 0.09 8.71
N ALA A 264 -3.03 -0.84 9.27
CA ALA A 264 -3.05 -1.07 10.71
C ALA A 264 -1.69 -1.48 11.28
N PRO A 265 -1.00 -2.54 10.78
CA PRO A 265 0.30 -2.92 11.33
C PRO A 265 1.36 -1.83 11.14
N LEU A 266 1.37 -1.12 10.01
CA LEU A 266 2.29 -0.01 9.80
C LEU A 266 2.01 1.15 10.77
N SER A 267 0.73 1.47 11.00
CA SER A 267 0.34 2.54 11.94
C SER A 267 0.78 2.21 13.37
N VAL A 268 0.67 0.94 13.79
CA VAL A 268 1.19 0.48 15.09
C VAL A 268 2.70 0.65 15.14
N VAL A 269 3.43 0.17 14.13
CA VAL A 269 4.90 0.33 14.08
C VAL A 269 5.32 1.81 14.17
N LEU A 270 4.71 2.67 13.37
CA LEU A 270 5.07 4.09 13.31
C LEU A 270 4.71 4.84 14.60
N ALA A 271 3.55 4.54 15.20
CA ALA A 271 3.05 5.26 16.36
C ALA A 271 3.61 4.73 17.69
N THR A 272 3.77 3.41 17.86
CA THR A 272 4.10 2.83 19.15
C THR A 272 5.46 3.32 19.66
N GLY A 273 6.54 3.17 18.89
CA GLY A 273 7.86 3.63 19.32
C GLY A 273 7.96 5.15 19.41
N ALA A 274 7.54 5.88 18.37
CA ALA A 274 7.75 7.32 18.29
C ALA A 274 6.83 8.14 19.23
N VAL A 275 5.62 7.66 19.51
CA VAL A 275 4.59 8.42 20.25
C VAL A 275 4.36 7.86 21.65
N THR A 276 4.23 6.53 21.80
CA THR A 276 3.86 5.93 23.09
C THR A 276 5.05 5.62 24.00
N GLY A 277 6.25 5.53 23.43
CA GLY A 277 7.46 5.17 24.19
C GLY A 277 7.59 3.68 24.49
N LEU A 278 6.69 2.83 23.98
CA LEU A 278 6.72 1.39 24.21
C LEU A 278 7.74 0.71 23.30
N ASP A 279 8.42 -0.29 23.85
CA ASP A 279 9.34 -1.16 23.12
C ASP A 279 8.60 -2.43 22.65
N LEU A 280 8.56 -2.66 21.34
CA LEU A 280 7.97 -3.87 20.76
C LEU A 280 9.05 -4.89 20.38
N GLY A 281 10.33 -4.50 20.41
CA GLY A 281 11.48 -5.25 19.93
C GLY A 281 11.20 -5.99 18.63
N ALA A 282 11.36 -7.32 18.69
CA ALA A 282 11.19 -8.23 17.57
C ALA A 282 9.73 -8.36 17.07
N PHE A 283 8.73 -7.98 17.89
CA PHE A 283 7.32 -8.02 17.48
C PHE A 283 7.04 -7.01 16.35
N GLY A 284 7.82 -5.93 16.25
CA GLY A 284 7.80 -5.03 15.09
C GLY A 284 8.03 -5.78 13.77
N ASN A 285 8.86 -6.82 13.77
CA ASN A 285 9.08 -7.69 12.61
C ASN A 285 7.81 -8.48 12.25
N VAL A 286 7.05 -8.98 13.24
CA VAL A 286 5.81 -9.73 12.99
C VAL A 286 4.74 -8.83 12.37
N LEU A 287 4.57 -7.62 12.92
CA LEU A 287 3.67 -6.61 12.35
C LEU A 287 4.07 -6.28 10.92
N PHE A 288 5.36 -6.04 10.68
CA PHE A 288 5.85 -5.73 9.34
C PHE A 288 5.68 -6.91 8.37
N LEU A 289 5.98 -8.14 8.77
CA LEU A 289 5.81 -9.33 7.92
C LEU A 289 4.34 -9.56 7.52
N THR A 290 3.40 -9.19 8.39
CA THR A 290 1.95 -9.28 8.09
C THR A 290 1.58 -8.48 6.83
N THR A 291 2.33 -7.42 6.52
CA THR A 291 2.12 -6.59 5.32
C THR A 291 2.34 -7.33 4.01
N ALA A 292 3.15 -8.39 4.01
CA ALA A 292 3.37 -9.23 2.83
C ALA A 292 2.13 -10.05 2.45
N ILE A 293 1.12 -10.13 3.33
CA ILE A 293 -0.15 -10.82 3.07
C ILE A 293 -1.06 -9.99 2.15
N PHE A 294 -1.03 -8.67 2.30
CA PHE A 294 -1.94 -7.76 1.58
C PHE A 294 -1.94 -8.00 0.06
N PRO A 295 -0.78 -8.00 -0.64
CA PRO A 295 -0.74 -8.17 -2.09
C PRO A 295 -1.22 -9.56 -2.55
N SER A 296 -1.23 -10.54 -1.64
CA SER A 296 -1.73 -11.90 -1.92
C SER A 296 -3.26 -11.92 -1.94
N ILE A 297 -3.85 -11.34 -0.90
CA ILE A 297 -5.29 -11.41 -0.64
C ILE A 297 -6.06 -10.44 -1.54
N ASP A 298 -5.55 -9.23 -1.79
CA ASP A 298 -6.27 -8.22 -2.55
C ASP A 298 -6.64 -8.70 -3.97
N ALA A 299 -5.68 -9.26 -4.69
CA ALA A 299 -5.92 -9.75 -6.05
C ALA A 299 -6.98 -10.85 -6.10
N PHE A 300 -7.04 -11.74 -5.10
CA PHE A 300 -8.10 -12.73 -5.00
C PHE A 300 -9.46 -12.10 -4.72
N PHE A 301 -9.53 -11.08 -3.86
CA PHE A 301 -10.76 -10.35 -3.63
C PHE A 301 -11.28 -9.74 -4.94
N VAL A 302 -10.42 -9.11 -5.73
CA VAL A 302 -10.80 -8.58 -7.04
C VAL A 302 -11.33 -9.68 -7.98
N LEU A 303 -10.60 -10.80 -8.08
CA LEU A 303 -10.96 -11.94 -8.94
C LEU A 303 -12.30 -12.57 -8.57
N PHE A 304 -12.58 -12.78 -7.29
CA PHE A 304 -13.79 -13.48 -6.83
C PHE A 304 -15.00 -12.57 -6.62
N PHE A 305 -14.78 -11.28 -6.34
CA PHE A 305 -15.87 -10.33 -6.10
C PHE A 305 -16.44 -9.79 -7.42
N ILE A 306 -15.62 -9.56 -8.43
CA ILE A 306 -16.09 -9.10 -9.74
C ILE A 306 -16.67 -10.29 -10.51
N VAL A 307 -17.99 -10.29 -10.70
CA VAL A 307 -18.74 -11.43 -11.27
C VAL A 307 -18.16 -11.93 -12.59
N LYS A 308 -17.86 -11.02 -13.55
CA LYS A 308 -17.29 -11.41 -14.84
C LYS A 308 -15.90 -12.05 -14.70
N PHE A 309 -15.07 -11.55 -13.77
CA PHE A 309 -13.74 -12.11 -13.52
C PHE A 309 -13.85 -13.48 -12.85
N ARG A 310 -14.74 -13.64 -11.88
CA ARG A 310 -15.02 -14.93 -11.25
C ARG A 310 -15.47 -15.97 -12.28
N ILE A 311 -16.38 -15.61 -13.18
CA ILE A 311 -16.84 -16.51 -14.25
C ILE A 311 -15.68 -16.88 -15.18
N ALA A 312 -14.83 -15.92 -15.54
CA ALA A 312 -13.65 -16.18 -16.36
C ALA A 312 -12.66 -17.14 -15.69
N VAL A 313 -12.41 -17.00 -14.39
CA VAL A 313 -11.58 -17.92 -13.60
C VAL A 313 -12.18 -19.33 -13.57
N ILE A 314 -13.50 -19.46 -13.30
CA ILE A 314 -14.18 -20.76 -13.30
C ILE A 314 -14.05 -21.46 -14.66
N ARG A 315 -14.20 -20.72 -15.76
CA ARG A 315 -14.02 -21.23 -17.13
C ARG A 315 -12.58 -21.65 -17.40
N LEU A 316 -11.61 -20.85 -16.97
CA LEU A 316 -10.19 -21.11 -17.16
C LEU A 316 -9.75 -22.41 -16.48
N PHE A 317 -10.19 -22.63 -15.24
CA PHE A 317 -9.83 -23.82 -14.45
C PHE A 317 -10.82 -24.98 -14.56
N ARG A 318 -11.88 -24.85 -15.39
CA ARG A 318 -12.96 -25.84 -15.54
C ARG A 318 -13.57 -26.30 -14.20
N LEU A 319 -13.74 -25.36 -13.27
CA LEU A 319 -14.26 -25.66 -11.94
C LEU A 319 -15.76 -26.01 -11.99
N PRO A 320 -16.24 -27.01 -11.23
CA PRO A 320 -17.65 -27.36 -11.20
C PRO A 320 -18.45 -26.24 -10.52
N CYS A 321 -19.23 -25.48 -11.29
CA CYS A 321 -20.09 -24.43 -10.75
C CYS A 321 -21.38 -24.33 -11.57
N ARG A 322 -22.55 -24.36 -10.90
CA ARG A 322 -23.86 -24.12 -11.54
C ARG A 322 -23.96 -22.65 -11.95
N LEU A 323 -23.72 -22.38 -13.24
CA LEU A 323 -23.84 -21.03 -13.83
C LEU A 323 -25.28 -20.50 -13.79
N ASP A 324 -26.28 -21.38 -13.69
CA ASP A 324 -27.71 -21.03 -13.73
C ASP A 324 -28.18 -20.25 -12.49
N ALA A 325 -27.46 -20.31 -11.36
CA ALA A 325 -27.81 -19.57 -10.14
C ALA A 325 -27.17 -18.17 -10.04
N MET A 326 -26.24 -17.81 -10.95
CA MET A 326 -25.50 -16.53 -10.86
C MET A 326 -26.05 -15.40 -11.75
N GLY A 327 -26.94 -15.71 -12.70
CA GLY A 327 -27.58 -14.71 -13.58
C GLY A 327 -28.86 -14.08 -13.02
N SER A 328 -29.45 -14.61 -11.95
CA SER A 328 -30.87 -14.35 -11.62
C SER A 328 -31.16 -13.13 -10.73
N SER A 329 -30.43 -12.03 -10.88
CA SER A 329 -30.94 -10.77 -10.31
C SER A 329 -30.69 -9.49 -11.11
N VAL A 330 -30.06 -9.55 -12.29
CA VAL A 330 -29.86 -8.35 -13.11
C VAL A 330 -30.02 -8.57 -14.63
N GLU A 331 -29.98 -9.78 -15.17
CA GLU A 331 -29.85 -9.97 -16.63
C GLU A 331 -31.02 -10.71 -17.32
N GLN A 332 -32.25 -10.53 -16.83
CA GLN A 332 -33.46 -10.91 -17.57
C GLN A 332 -34.49 -9.78 -17.56
N ARG A 333 -34.44 -8.92 -18.60
CA ARG A 333 -35.58 -8.45 -19.40
C ARG A 333 -35.09 -7.41 -20.40
N GLY A 334 -34.88 -7.87 -21.62
CA GLY A 334 -34.46 -7.08 -22.77
C GLY A 334 -34.47 -7.97 -24.01
N THR A 335 -35.63 -8.57 -24.28
CA THR A 335 -36.03 -9.06 -25.60
C THR A 335 -37.17 -8.20 -26.07
#